data_AF-A0A2M7I989-F1
#
_entry.id   AF-A0A2M7I989-F1
#
_cell.length_a   1.000
_cell.length_b   1.000
_cell.length_c   1.000
_cell.angle_alpha   90.00
_cell.angle_beta   90.00
_cell.angle_gamma   90.00
#
_symmetry.space_group_name_H-M   'P 1'
#
loop_
_entity.id
_entity.type
_entity.pdbx_description
1 polymer ?
#
loop_
_entity_poly.entity_id
_entity_poly.type
_entity_poly.pdbx_seq_one_letter_code
_entity_poly.pdbx_strand_id
1 'polypeptide(L)'
;MTAPRTRAEIEALLDVWLETEFTFHRVNDIADSLAGLDRAAQDFILDWVRRIATTHITLAHRFAEQSPDLLRRMDRRAIEAWAVHLCDVYDQAGMYAALDIVAKAGDFTQHRHEHAAGALFEDSAPILGNFVHGLSGRPLKVEQGETAYTDGERIVLPGIVAALASRTDNFKLTKAMVALLWAQTRFGSLRPDIGSVCANYADPIRALAQFHGLETLRLTARLARELPGLHRDMVRLGREIGDRLAEGWADLAAQLDADSEVVDSLALLDTAYALSDFIPFCYQGALNPEAVAAARAGRLEKEKTRLRVKLAKMAEEQNRRAPVQEAGPKKEPRLAAQADEGQGRLDFDLTLDDLPVAPPDEVKQLLTSIFLDFGEILWWTHPSRQNSV
;
A
#
# COMPACT_ATOMS: atom_id res chain seq x y z
N MET A 1 -37.05 0.12 37.55
CA MET A 1 -36.12 0.90 36.71
C MET A 1 -36.01 2.28 37.33
N THR A 2 -34.81 2.67 37.73
CA THR A 2 -34.54 3.98 38.37
C THR A 2 -34.71 5.08 37.34
N ALA A 3 -35.41 6.17 37.68
CA ALA A 3 -35.57 7.30 36.77
C ALA A 3 -34.19 7.94 36.43
N PRO A 4 -34.00 8.46 35.20
CA PRO A 4 -32.84 9.29 34.86
C PRO A 4 -32.65 10.42 35.87
N ARG A 5 -31.40 10.73 36.20
CA ARG A 5 -31.06 11.87 37.04
C ARG A 5 -31.40 13.17 36.31
N THR A 6 -31.95 14.10 37.06
CA THR A 6 -32.22 15.45 36.57
C THR A 6 -30.93 16.25 36.42
N ARG A 7 -30.97 17.30 35.60
CA ARG A 7 -29.87 18.28 35.45
C ARG A 7 -29.33 18.76 36.80
N ALA A 8 -30.21 19.15 37.72
CA ALA A 8 -29.83 19.67 39.03
C ALA A 8 -29.14 18.60 39.91
N GLU A 9 -29.57 17.35 39.84
CA GLU A 9 -28.90 16.24 40.54
C GLU A 9 -27.52 15.94 39.96
N ILE A 10 -27.35 16.06 38.64
CA ILE A 10 -26.05 15.86 37.99
C ILE A 10 -25.10 17.02 38.32
N GLU A 11 -25.57 18.25 38.23
CA GLU A 11 -24.81 19.47 38.58
C GLU A 11 -24.27 19.38 40.00
N ALA A 12 -25.12 19.05 40.98
CA ALA A 12 -24.70 18.88 42.37
C ALA A 12 -23.64 17.79 42.59
N LEU A 13 -23.65 16.70 41.80
CA LEU A 13 -22.62 15.67 41.86
C LEU A 13 -21.30 16.17 41.28
N LEU A 14 -21.36 16.84 40.12
CA LEU A 14 -20.18 17.37 39.45
C LEU A 14 -19.53 18.49 40.25
N ASP A 15 -20.31 19.35 40.91
CA ASP A 15 -19.79 20.41 41.78
C ASP A 15 -18.91 19.86 42.90
N VAL A 16 -19.38 18.78 43.55
CA VAL A 16 -18.63 18.12 44.62
C VAL A 16 -17.39 17.42 44.09
N TRP A 17 -17.50 16.65 42.99
CA TRP A 17 -16.38 15.85 42.49
C TRP A 17 -15.30 16.67 41.80
N LEU A 18 -15.67 17.78 41.17
CA LEU A 18 -14.76 18.65 40.45
C LEU A 18 -14.37 19.90 41.26
N GLU A 19 -14.78 19.96 42.52
CA GLU A 19 -14.47 21.04 43.46
C GLU A 19 -14.67 22.42 42.80
N THR A 20 -15.84 22.63 42.18
CA THR A 20 -16.12 23.83 41.35
C THR A 20 -16.05 25.14 42.14
N GLU A 21 -16.17 25.06 43.46
CA GLU A 21 -15.95 26.17 44.40
C GLU A 21 -14.47 26.58 44.53
N PHE A 22 -13.54 25.68 44.21
CA PHE A 22 -12.08 25.91 44.26
C PHE A 22 -11.42 25.89 42.88
N THR A 23 -12.18 25.58 41.82
CA THR A 23 -11.72 25.54 40.43
C THR A 23 -12.49 26.53 39.56
N PHE A 24 -11.98 26.81 38.36
CA PHE A 24 -12.69 27.65 37.37
C PHE A 24 -13.59 26.83 36.42
N HIS A 25 -13.84 25.56 36.77
CA HIS A 25 -14.57 24.63 35.92
C HIS A 25 -16.06 24.92 35.93
N ARG A 26 -16.65 24.97 34.74
CA ARG A 26 -18.11 25.11 34.57
C ARG A 26 -18.71 23.76 34.27
N VAL A 27 -19.74 23.38 35.03
CA VAL A 27 -20.38 22.05 34.92
C VAL A 27 -21.80 22.12 34.36
N ASN A 28 -22.35 23.32 34.17
CA ASN A 28 -23.72 23.53 33.72
C ASN A 28 -23.98 22.88 32.35
N ASP A 29 -23.11 23.16 31.37
CA ASP A 29 -23.22 22.62 30.01
C ASP A 29 -23.03 21.09 29.99
N ILE A 30 -22.20 20.57 30.90
CA ILE A 30 -21.98 19.13 31.09
C ILE A 30 -23.23 18.48 31.69
N ALA A 31 -23.81 19.08 32.74
CA ALA A 31 -25.02 18.60 33.38
C ALA A 31 -26.22 18.61 32.42
N ASP A 32 -26.33 19.67 31.61
CA ASP A 32 -27.34 19.78 30.54
C ASP A 32 -27.19 18.65 29.51
N SER A 33 -25.97 18.39 29.06
CA SER A 33 -25.69 17.34 28.08
C SER A 33 -25.97 15.93 28.63
N LEU A 34 -25.60 15.67 29.89
CA LEU A 34 -25.81 14.37 30.53
C LEU A 34 -27.27 14.13 30.93
N ALA A 35 -28.03 15.18 31.24
CA ALA A 35 -29.46 15.06 31.57
C ALA A 35 -30.29 14.49 30.39
N GLY A 36 -29.82 14.66 29.15
CA GLY A 36 -30.46 14.11 27.95
C GLY A 36 -30.22 12.60 27.73
N LEU A 37 -29.33 11.97 28.51
CA LEU A 37 -28.98 10.55 28.36
C LEU A 37 -29.91 9.64 29.17
N ASP A 38 -29.96 8.37 28.80
CA ASP A 38 -30.63 7.37 29.63
C ASP A 38 -29.90 7.15 30.96
N ARG A 39 -30.61 6.61 31.96
CA ARG A 39 -30.08 6.40 33.30
C ARG A 39 -28.80 5.55 33.32
N ALA A 40 -28.71 4.53 32.48
CA ALA A 40 -27.58 3.61 32.47
C ALA A 40 -26.32 4.24 31.86
N ALA A 41 -26.48 5.17 30.92
CA ALA A 41 -25.41 5.97 30.34
C ALA A 41 -24.96 7.09 31.30
N GLN A 42 -25.91 7.75 31.98
CA GLN A 42 -25.61 8.72 33.04
C GLN A 42 -24.75 8.10 34.15
N ASP A 43 -25.21 7.00 34.75
CA ASP A 43 -24.48 6.36 35.86
C ASP A 43 -23.08 5.89 35.40
N PHE A 44 -22.95 5.37 34.17
CA PHE A 44 -21.66 4.95 33.62
C PHE A 44 -20.66 6.11 33.48
N ILE A 45 -21.08 7.23 32.88
CA ILE A 45 -20.20 8.39 32.71
C ILE A 45 -19.86 9.03 34.06
N LEU A 46 -20.86 9.20 34.93
CA LEU A 46 -20.66 9.81 36.25
C LEU A 46 -19.71 8.97 37.13
N ASP A 47 -19.79 7.64 37.06
CA ASP A 47 -18.84 6.76 37.75
C ASP A 47 -17.41 6.96 37.24
N TRP A 48 -17.20 7.16 35.94
CA TRP A 48 -15.88 7.45 35.38
C TRP A 48 -15.38 8.85 35.74
N VAL A 49 -16.22 9.88 35.65
CA VAL A 49 -15.86 11.24 36.08
C VAL A 49 -15.40 11.22 37.54
N ARG A 50 -16.15 10.54 38.40
CA ARG A 50 -15.79 10.39 39.82
C ARG A 50 -14.44 9.68 40.00
N ARG A 51 -14.16 8.62 39.25
CA ARG A 51 -12.88 7.90 39.33
C ARG A 51 -11.72 8.77 38.85
N ILE A 52 -11.84 9.41 37.69
CA ILE A 52 -10.77 10.26 37.14
C ILE A 52 -10.52 11.47 38.04
N ALA A 53 -11.56 12.00 38.70
CA ALA A 53 -11.43 13.13 39.62
C ALA A 53 -10.51 12.80 40.81
N THR A 54 -10.43 11.52 41.22
CA THR A 54 -9.46 11.09 42.25
C THR A 54 -8.01 11.14 41.78
N THR A 55 -7.76 11.12 40.47
CA THR A 55 -6.44 11.28 39.86
C THR A 55 -6.15 12.75 39.57
N HIS A 56 -7.05 13.43 38.82
CA HIS A 56 -6.90 14.85 38.48
C HIS A 56 -8.22 15.49 38.05
N ILE A 57 -8.62 16.54 38.77
CA ILE A 57 -9.91 17.24 38.58
C ILE A 57 -10.08 17.78 37.16
N THR A 58 -9.06 18.43 36.59
CA THR A 58 -9.17 18.99 35.23
C THR A 58 -9.29 17.89 34.17
N LEU A 59 -8.70 16.70 34.38
CA LEU A 59 -8.89 15.60 33.43
C LEU A 59 -10.30 15.03 33.51
N ALA A 60 -10.86 14.92 34.72
CA ALA A 60 -12.24 14.48 34.92
C ALA A 60 -13.25 15.45 34.29
N HIS A 61 -13.01 16.76 34.43
CA HIS A 61 -13.81 17.79 33.77
C HIS A 61 -13.76 17.65 32.25
N ARG A 62 -12.56 17.53 31.66
CA ARG A 62 -12.39 17.33 30.22
C ARG A 62 -13.02 16.04 29.70
N PHE A 63 -12.89 14.94 30.43
CA PHE A 63 -13.57 13.68 30.13
C PHE A 63 -15.09 13.88 30.10
N ALA A 64 -15.63 14.59 31.11
CA ALA A 64 -17.06 14.83 31.22
C ALA A 64 -17.58 15.69 30.07
N GLU A 65 -16.85 16.74 29.66
CA GLU A 65 -17.17 17.57 28.48
C GLU A 65 -17.29 16.74 27.20
N GLN A 66 -16.40 15.74 27.01
CA GLN A 66 -16.37 14.92 25.79
C GLN A 66 -17.29 13.70 25.85
N SER A 67 -17.80 13.34 27.02
CA SER A 67 -18.57 12.12 27.24
C SER A 67 -19.78 11.91 26.31
N PRO A 68 -20.56 12.94 25.90
CA PRO A 68 -21.65 12.73 24.95
C PRO A 68 -21.14 12.34 23.55
N ASP A 69 -20.00 12.87 23.12
CA ASP A 69 -19.37 12.52 21.84
C ASP A 69 -18.79 11.11 21.87
N LEU A 70 -18.19 10.72 22.99
CA LEU A 70 -17.65 9.38 23.20
C LEU A 70 -18.75 8.32 23.12
N LEU A 71 -19.89 8.55 23.77
CA LEU A 71 -21.03 7.63 23.71
C LEU A 71 -21.63 7.48 22.31
N ARG A 72 -21.47 8.49 21.43
CA ARG A 72 -21.90 8.40 20.03
C ARG A 72 -20.94 7.59 19.17
N ARG A 73 -19.65 7.54 19.52
CA ARG A 73 -18.58 6.99 18.68
C ARG A 73 -18.02 5.66 19.17
N MET A 74 -18.20 5.33 20.44
CA MET A 74 -17.51 4.24 21.12
C MET A 74 -18.49 3.43 21.97
N ASP A 75 -18.28 2.11 22.05
CA ASP A 75 -18.99 1.27 23.02
C ASP A 75 -18.46 1.50 24.45
N ARG A 76 -19.20 1.02 25.45
CA ARG A 76 -18.83 1.20 26.88
C ARG A 76 -17.45 0.64 27.22
N ARG A 77 -17.04 -0.48 26.62
CA ARG A 77 -15.74 -1.11 26.89
C ARG A 77 -14.60 -0.26 26.32
N ALA A 78 -14.80 0.32 25.15
CA ALA A 78 -13.85 1.21 24.52
C ALA A 78 -13.69 2.51 25.33
N ILE A 79 -14.79 3.08 25.86
CA ILE A 79 -14.73 4.28 26.72
C ILE A 79 -13.99 3.98 28.03
N GLU A 80 -14.22 2.82 28.64
CA GLU A 80 -13.49 2.36 29.82
C GLU A 80 -11.99 2.22 29.55
N ALA A 81 -11.60 1.55 28.47
CA ALA A 81 -10.20 1.42 28.09
C ALA A 81 -9.54 2.78 27.80
N TRP A 82 -10.28 3.71 27.20
CA TRP A 82 -9.81 5.07 26.95
C TRP A 82 -9.60 5.86 28.25
N ALA A 83 -10.56 5.78 29.18
CA ALA A 83 -10.45 6.42 30.48
C ALA A 83 -9.24 5.92 31.29
N VAL A 84 -8.96 4.61 31.25
CA VAL A 84 -7.78 4.01 31.87
C VAL A 84 -6.50 4.53 31.20
N HIS A 85 -6.42 4.47 29.87
CA HIS A 85 -5.26 4.95 29.12
C HIS A 85 -4.97 6.43 29.38
N LEU A 86 -6.02 7.26 29.47
CA LEU A 86 -5.91 8.68 29.79
C LEU A 86 -5.21 8.90 31.15
N CYS A 87 -5.60 8.13 32.18
CA CYS A 87 -4.96 8.19 33.49
C CYS A 87 -3.50 7.71 33.43
N ASP A 88 -3.22 6.60 32.73
CA ASP A 88 -1.86 6.07 32.58
C ASP A 88 -0.91 7.08 31.92
N VAL A 89 -1.37 7.75 30.85
CA VAL A 89 -0.58 8.78 30.15
C VAL A 89 -0.33 9.98 31.05
N TYR A 90 -1.32 10.40 31.84
CA TYR A 90 -1.14 11.46 32.82
C TYR A 90 -0.06 11.09 33.86
N ASP A 91 -0.13 9.88 34.41
CA ASP A 91 0.81 9.41 35.43
C ASP A 91 2.25 9.30 34.89
N GLN A 92 2.41 8.92 33.62
CA GLN A 92 3.73 8.72 33.00
C GLN A 92 4.33 9.99 32.38
N ALA A 93 3.51 10.82 31.75
CA ALA A 93 3.96 11.91 30.88
C ALA A 93 3.37 13.29 31.23
N GLY A 94 2.47 13.35 32.23
CA GLY A 94 1.92 14.59 32.77
C GLY A 94 0.76 15.19 31.95
N MET A 95 0.30 16.37 32.40
CA MET A 95 -0.96 16.99 31.97
C MET A 95 -1.05 17.28 30.47
N TYR A 96 0.02 17.80 29.85
CA TYR A 96 -0.03 18.19 28.44
C TYR A 96 -0.18 16.99 27.50
N ALA A 97 0.46 15.86 27.81
CA ALA A 97 0.31 14.62 27.05
C ALA A 97 -1.11 14.05 27.20
N ALA A 98 -1.67 14.07 28.41
CA ALA A 98 -3.04 13.64 28.67
C ALA A 98 -4.08 14.51 27.95
N LEU A 99 -3.87 15.84 27.90
CA LEU A 99 -4.77 16.75 27.16
C LEU A 99 -4.74 16.52 25.64
N ASP A 100 -3.60 16.10 25.07
CA ASP A 100 -3.51 15.74 23.65
C ASP A 100 -4.33 14.47 23.34
N ILE A 101 -4.31 13.47 24.24
CA ILE A 101 -5.15 12.27 24.15
C ILE A 101 -6.65 12.63 24.22
N VAL A 102 -7.01 13.56 25.11
CA VAL A 102 -8.36 14.12 25.20
C VAL A 102 -8.78 14.76 23.88
N ALA A 103 -7.95 15.64 23.31
CA ALA A 103 -8.28 16.30 22.04
C ALA A 103 -8.50 15.30 20.88
N LYS A 104 -7.87 14.13 20.93
CA LYS A 104 -7.90 13.09 19.90
C LYS A 104 -8.80 11.90 20.24
N ALA A 105 -9.74 12.05 21.18
CA ALA A 105 -10.55 10.93 21.66
C ALA A 105 -11.39 10.26 20.55
N GLY A 106 -11.74 11.00 19.49
CA GLY A 106 -12.40 10.46 18.30
C GLY A 106 -11.55 9.47 17.49
N ASP A 107 -10.23 9.56 17.60
CA ASP A 107 -9.28 8.72 16.87
C ASP A 107 -8.84 7.50 17.70
N PHE A 108 -9.25 7.41 18.97
CA PHE A 108 -8.78 6.36 19.87
C PHE A 108 -9.28 4.97 19.49
N THR A 109 -10.53 4.84 19.04
CA THR A 109 -11.03 3.56 18.49
C THR A 109 -10.28 3.17 17.24
N GLN A 110 -10.00 4.13 16.36
CA GLN A 110 -9.24 3.93 15.13
C GLN A 110 -7.79 3.51 15.44
N HIS A 111 -7.09 4.20 16.33
CA HIS A 111 -5.72 3.85 16.76
C HIS A 111 -5.68 2.51 17.49
N ARG A 112 -6.65 2.21 18.37
CA ARG A 112 -6.72 0.89 19.03
C ARG A 112 -7.02 -0.22 18.03
N HIS A 113 -7.89 0.05 17.05
CA HIS A 113 -8.18 -0.89 15.97
C HIS A 113 -6.94 -1.13 15.11
N GLU A 114 -6.25 -0.06 14.73
CA GLU A 114 -4.96 -0.07 14.05
C GLU A 114 -3.95 -0.90 14.82
N HIS A 115 -3.74 -0.66 16.12
CA HIS A 115 -2.75 -1.42 16.89
C HIS A 115 -3.15 -2.87 17.19
N ALA A 116 -4.43 -3.18 17.38
CA ALA A 116 -4.89 -4.53 17.74
C ALA A 116 -5.16 -5.43 16.52
N ALA A 117 -5.65 -4.83 15.44
CA ALA A 117 -6.06 -5.53 14.23
C ALA A 117 -5.22 -5.14 13.00
N GLY A 118 -4.35 -4.14 13.06
CA GLY A 118 -3.51 -3.76 11.94
C GLY A 118 -2.40 -4.77 11.65
N ALA A 119 -2.07 -4.89 10.37
CA ALA A 119 -0.87 -5.58 9.91
C ALA A 119 0.30 -4.59 9.91
N LEU A 120 1.21 -4.76 10.87
CA LEU A 120 2.42 -3.95 10.97
C LEU A 120 3.39 -4.31 9.84
N PHE A 121 4.10 -3.30 9.35
CA PHE A 121 5.14 -3.48 8.34
C PHE A 121 6.22 -4.46 8.81
N GLU A 122 6.71 -4.31 10.05
CA GLU A 122 7.82 -5.12 10.59
C GLU A 122 7.51 -6.62 10.59
N ASP A 123 6.25 -6.98 10.86
CA ASP A 123 5.79 -8.38 10.82
C ASP A 123 5.59 -8.88 9.39
N SER A 124 5.11 -7.99 8.51
CA SER A 124 4.69 -8.35 7.16
C SER A 124 5.86 -8.40 6.18
N ALA A 125 6.83 -7.50 6.31
CA ALA A 125 7.91 -7.28 5.35
C ALA A 125 8.78 -8.52 5.09
N PRO A 126 9.20 -9.33 6.09
CA PRO A 126 10.01 -10.54 5.83
C PRO A 126 9.24 -11.58 5.01
N ILE A 127 7.95 -11.77 5.30
CA ILE A 127 7.08 -12.74 4.61
C ILE A 127 6.79 -12.27 3.19
N LEU A 128 6.42 -10.99 3.05
CA LEU A 128 6.10 -10.39 1.76
C LEU A 128 7.33 -10.25 0.87
N GLY A 129 8.51 -10.00 1.44
CA GLY A 129 9.79 -10.02 0.70
C GLY A 129 10.06 -11.37 0.06
N ASN A 130 9.89 -12.47 0.80
CA ASN A 130 10.03 -13.83 0.26
C ASN A 130 8.97 -14.13 -0.81
N PHE A 131 7.73 -13.69 -0.58
CA PHE A 131 6.63 -13.84 -1.53
C PHE A 131 6.95 -13.17 -2.88
N VAL A 132 7.37 -11.90 -2.86
CA VAL A 132 7.70 -11.15 -4.08
C VAL A 132 8.94 -11.73 -4.76
N HIS A 133 9.95 -12.16 -3.99
CA HIS A 133 11.12 -12.84 -4.52
C HIS A 133 10.73 -14.12 -5.28
N GLY A 134 9.83 -14.92 -4.72
CA GLY A 134 9.28 -16.12 -5.36
C GLY A 134 8.52 -15.83 -6.66
N LEU A 135 7.81 -14.69 -6.74
CA LEU A 135 7.09 -14.27 -7.94
C LEU A 135 8.00 -13.69 -9.03
N SER A 136 9.00 -12.91 -8.64
CA SER A 136 9.80 -12.12 -9.58
C SER A 136 11.04 -12.84 -10.09
N GLY A 137 11.48 -13.90 -9.40
CA GLY A 137 12.79 -14.53 -9.63
C GLY A 137 13.98 -13.63 -9.26
N ARG A 138 13.73 -12.39 -8.83
CA ARG A 138 14.71 -11.40 -8.37
C ARG A 138 14.25 -10.76 -7.06
N PRO A 139 15.17 -10.29 -6.21
CA PRO A 139 14.78 -9.51 -5.03
C PRO A 139 14.25 -8.14 -5.46
N LEU A 140 12.95 -7.90 -5.30
CA LEU A 140 12.39 -6.55 -5.19
C LEU A 140 12.45 -6.16 -3.72
N LYS A 141 13.06 -5.03 -3.41
CA LYS A 141 13.21 -4.61 -2.02
C LYS A 141 11.86 -4.16 -1.48
N VAL A 142 11.50 -4.59 -0.28
CA VAL A 142 10.29 -4.12 0.42
C VAL A 142 10.73 -3.15 1.51
N GLU A 143 10.26 -1.91 1.45
CA GLU A 143 10.62 -0.83 2.39
C GLU A 143 9.39 -0.15 2.98
N GLN A 144 9.57 0.51 4.12
CA GLN A 144 8.52 1.30 4.75
C GLN A 144 8.51 2.72 4.19
N GLY A 145 7.33 3.26 3.99
CA GLY A 145 7.09 4.67 3.67
C GLY A 145 5.68 5.09 4.08
N GLU A 146 5.21 6.22 3.56
CA GLU A 146 3.89 6.75 3.90
C GLU A 146 2.77 6.06 3.11
N THR A 147 2.95 5.94 1.79
CA THR A 147 1.95 5.37 0.88
C THR A 147 2.53 4.17 0.15
N ALA A 148 1.67 3.18 -0.15
CA ALA A 148 2.11 2.03 -0.92
C ALA A 148 2.32 2.40 -2.39
N TYR A 149 3.50 2.16 -2.93
CA TYR A 149 3.80 2.35 -4.36
C TYR A 149 4.99 1.49 -4.78
N THR A 150 5.27 1.42 -6.09
CA THR A 150 6.52 0.87 -6.61
C THR A 150 7.16 1.82 -7.60
N ASP A 151 8.48 1.85 -7.62
CA ASP A 151 9.30 2.49 -8.66
C ASP A 151 9.86 1.46 -9.67
N GLY A 152 9.45 0.19 -9.57
CA GLY A 152 9.96 -0.93 -10.37
C GLY A 152 11.26 -1.56 -9.84
N GLU A 153 11.85 -1.04 -8.76
CA GLU A 153 12.99 -1.66 -8.05
C GLU A 153 12.63 -2.08 -6.63
N ARG A 154 11.81 -1.25 -5.98
CA ARG A 154 11.31 -1.49 -4.63
C ARG A 154 9.80 -1.33 -4.58
N ILE A 155 9.23 -1.99 -3.59
CA ILE A 155 7.85 -1.82 -3.16
C ILE A 155 7.91 -1.11 -1.82
N VAL A 156 7.33 0.09 -1.78
CA VAL A 156 7.14 0.84 -0.54
C VAL A 156 5.78 0.49 0.02
N LEU A 157 5.69 0.26 1.33
CA LEU A 157 4.46 -0.06 2.05
C LEU A 157 4.28 0.90 3.23
N PRO A 158 3.03 1.20 3.63
CA PRO A 158 2.76 1.95 4.85
C PRO A 158 3.27 1.19 6.08
N GLY A 159 3.57 1.92 7.16
CA GLY A 159 3.98 1.32 8.44
C GLY A 159 2.93 0.39 9.06
N ILE A 160 1.66 0.61 8.73
CA ILE A 160 0.55 -0.21 9.18
C ILE A 160 -0.57 -0.22 8.14
N VAL A 161 -1.21 -1.38 7.95
CA VAL A 161 -2.46 -1.53 7.18
C VAL A 161 -3.56 -1.98 8.14
N ALA A 162 -4.64 -1.21 8.25
CA ALA A 162 -5.69 -1.42 9.25
C ALA A 162 -7.09 -1.09 8.72
N ALA A 163 -7.38 -1.49 7.49
CA ALA A 163 -8.68 -1.22 6.86
C ALA A 163 -9.77 -2.21 7.30
N LEU A 164 -9.40 -3.33 7.91
CA LEU A 164 -10.29 -4.46 8.21
C LEU A 164 -10.26 -4.85 9.69
N ALA A 165 -11.29 -5.59 10.11
CA ALA A 165 -11.51 -5.91 11.51
C ALA A 165 -10.44 -6.83 12.15
N SER A 166 -9.67 -7.55 11.32
CA SER A 166 -8.77 -8.63 11.73
C SER A 166 -7.36 -8.43 11.17
N ARG A 167 -6.35 -8.72 12.01
CA ARG A 167 -4.93 -8.72 11.61
C ARG A 167 -4.62 -9.68 10.48
N THR A 168 -5.29 -10.82 10.42
CA THR A 168 -5.13 -11.76 9.32
C THR A 168 -5.62 -11.17 8.00
N ASP A 169 -6.74 -10.45 8.03
CA ASP A 169 -7.34 -9.88 6.82
C ASP A 169 -6.60 -8.62 6.37
N ASN A 170 -6.13 -7.80 7.31
CA ASN A 170 -5.21 -6.71 7.00
C ASN A 170 -3.88 -7.23 6.41
N PHE A 171 -3.33 -8.35 6.91
CA PHE A 171 -2.14 -8.94 6.31
C PHE A 171 -2.40 -9.42 4.88
N LYS A 172 -3.57 -10.05 4.62
CA LYS A 172 -3.97 -10.44 3.26
C LYS A 172 -4.16 -9.22 2.36
N LEU A 173 -4.68 -8.11 2.88
CA LEU A 173 -4.79 -6.84 2.16
C LEU A 173 -3.41 -6.30 1.79
N THR A 174 -2.46 -6.26 2.74
CA THR A 174 -1.07 -5.87 2.46
C THR A 174 -0.46 -6.78 1.39
N LYS A 175 -0.72 -8.08 1.43
CA LYS A 175 -0.28 -9.03 0.41
C LYS A 175 -0.89 -8.74 -0.96
N ALA A 176 -2.18 -8.39 -1.03
CA ALA A 176 -2.86 -7.99 -2.25
C ALA A 176 -2.26 -6.71 -2.85
N MET A 177 -1.97 -5.71 -2.01
CA MET A 177 -1.27 -4.48 -2.43
C MET A 177 0.08 -4.80 -3.05
N VAL A 178 0.89 -5.59 -2.35
CA VAL A 178 2.21 -6.03 -2.84
C VAL A 178 2.11 -6.76 -4.17
N ALA A 179 1.12 -7.64 -4.34
CA ALA A 179 0.93 -8.36 -5.58
C ALA A 179 0.51 -7.45 -6.74
N LEU A 180 -0.36 -6.46 -6.51
CA LEU A 180 -0.73 -5.51 -7.56
C LEU A 180 0.46 -4.61 -7.96
N LEU A 181 1.24 -4.14 -6.99
CA LEU A 181 2.46 -3.34 -7.25
C LEU A 181 3.53 -4.17 -7.99
N TRP A 182 3.71 -5.43 -7.62
CA TRP A 182 4.54 -6.37 -8.39
C TRP A 182 4.00 -6.54 -9.82
N ALA A 183 2.69 -6.70 -9.98
CA ALA A 183 2.04 -6.89 -11.28
C ALA A 183 2.24 -5.68 -12.21
N GLN A 184 2.25 -4.44 -11.67
CA GLN A 184 2.58 -3.24 -12.45
C GLN A 184 3.96 -3.35 -13.12
N THR A 185 4.93 -3.91 -12.40
CA THR A 185 6.28 -4.16 -12.93
C THR A 185 6.26 -5.34 -13.92
N ARG A 186 5.66 -6.47 -13.54
CA ARG A 186 5.66 -7.72 -14.35
C ARG A 186 4.95 -7.59 -15.69
N PHE A 187 3.83 -6.86 -15.72
CA PHE A 187 2.95 -6.76 -16.88
C PHE A 187 2.98 -5.38 -17.53
N GLY A 188 4.09 -4.66 -17.35
CA GLY A 188 4.47 -3.54 -18.20
C GLY A 188 3.73 -2.22 -17.97
N SER A 189 2.95 -2.09 -16.90
CA SER A 189 2.24 -0.83 -16.56
C SER A 189 3.18 0.36 -16.45
N LEU A 190 4.41 0.11 -16.01
CA LEU A 190 5.41 1.15 -15.80
C LEU A 190 6.14 1.54 -17.08
N ARG A 191 6.05 0.76 -18.17
CA ARG A 191 6.88 0.93 -19.38
C ARG A 191 6.63 2.25 -20.12
N PRO A 192 5.38 2.66 -20.39
CA PRO A 192 5.13 3.90 -21.12
C PRO A 192 5.55 5.14 -20.31
N ASP A 193 5.83 6.24 -21.00
CA ASP A 193 6.01 7.54 -20.34
C ASP A 193 4.65 8.13 -19.96
N ILE A 194 4.09 7.62 -18.86
CA ILE A 194 2.76 7.99 -18.36
C ILE A 194 2.68 9.49 -18.05
N GLY A 195 3.79 10.11 -17.61
CA GLY A 195 3.85 11.55 -17.39
C GLY A 195 3.55 12.33 -18.67
N SER A 196 4.25 11.99 -19.76
CA SER A 196 4.02 12.60 -21.07
C SER A 196 2.64 12.28 -21.66
N VAL A 197 2.11 11.07 -21.45
CA VAL A 197 0.75 10.72 -21.88
C VAL A 197 -0.28 11.59 -21.17
N CYS A 198 -0.22 11.68 -19.84
CA CYS A 198 -1.17 12.44 -19.03
C CYS A 198 -1.09 13.95 -19.29
N ALA A 199 0.09 14.47 -19.65
CA ALA A 199 0.27 15.88 -20.00
C ALA A 199 -0.55 16.34 -21.22
N ASN A 200 -1.06 15.41 -22.04
CA ASN A 200 -1.91 15.73 -23.18
C ASN A 200 -3.38 16.00 -22.79
N TYR A 201 -3.76 15.75 -21.53
CA TYR A 201 -5.11 15.96 -21.03
C TYR A 201 -5.24 17.31 -20.31
N ALA A 202 -6.46 17.85 -20.28
CA ALA A 202 -6.73 19.13 -19.62
C ALA A 202 -6.40 19.11 -18.12
N ASP A 203 -6.59 17.96 -17.47
CA ASP A 203 -6.18 17.68 -16.10
C ASP A 203 -5.30 16.41 -16.08
N PRO A 204 -3.97 16.56 -16.05
CA PRO A 204 -3.03 15.45 -16.02
C PRO A 204 -3.12 14.57 -14.77
N ILE A 205 -3.49 15.14 -13.62
CA ILE A 205 -3.61 14.39 -12.35
C ILE A 205 -4.81 13.45 -12.45
N ARG A 206 -5.93 13.96 -12.97
CA ARG A 206 -7.12 13.16 -13.24
C ARG A 206 -6.83 12.08 -14.29
N ALA A 207 -6.11 12.41 -15.37
CA ALA A 207 -5.74 11.41 -16.39
C ALA A 207 -4.90 10.27 -15.79
N LEU A 208 -3.95 10.60 -14.91
CA LEU A 208 -3.15 9.60 -14.19
C LEU A 208 -4.03 8.70 -13.32
N ALA A 209 -5.00 9.27 -12.58
CA ALA A 209 -5.92 8.50 -11.76
C ALA A 209 -6.80 7.55 -12.60
N GLN A 210 -7.33 8.02 -13.73
CA GLN A 210 -8.12 7.17 -14.64
C GLN A 210 -7.28 6.07 -15.27
N PHE A 211 -6.06 6.37 -15.71
CA PHE A 211 -5.13 5.37 -16.21
C PHE A 211 -4.81 4.31 -15.15
N HIS A 212 -4.53 4.73 -13.91
CA HIS A 212 -4.27 3.80 -12.82
C HIS A 212 -5.49 2.93 -12.47
N GLY A 213 -6.70 3.47 -12.63
CA GLY A 213 -7.94 2.70 -12.57
C GLY A 213 -8.00 1.59 -13.62
N LEU A 214 -7.75 1.92 -14.89
CA LEU A 214 -7.69 0.94 -15.98
C LEU A 214 -6.64 -0.15 -15.74
N GLU A 215 -5.44 0.25 -15.31
CA GLU A 215 -4.39 -0.71 -14.96
C GLU A 215 -4.76 -1.58 -13.77
N THR A 216 -5.51 -1.07 -12.80
CA THR A 216 -6.01 -1.88 -11.68
C THR A 216 -6.96 -2.97 -12.18
N LEU A 217 -7.81 -2.69 -13.16
CA LEU A 217 -8.72 -3.68 -13.77
C LEU A 217 -7.93 -4.75 -14.53
N ARG A 218 -7.05 -4.31 -15.45
CA ARG A 218 -6.22 -5.20 -16.27
C ARG A 218 -5.33 -6.10 -15.42
N LEU A 219 -4.64 -5.53 -14.43
CA LEU A 219 -3.76 -6.28 -13.54
C LEU A 219 -4.54 -7.22 -12.61
N THR A 220 -5.74 -6.84 -12.17
CA THR A 220 -6.61 -7.75 -11.41
C THR A 220 -7.03 -8.95 -12.25
N ALA A 221 -7.37 -8.75 -13.54
CA ALA A 221 -7.66 -9.85 -14.47
C ALA A 221 -6.45 -10.78 -14.69
N ARG A 222 -5.25 -10.21 -14.84
CA ARG A 222 -4.00 -10.99 -14.91
C ARG A 222 -3.73 -11.78 -13.64
N LEU A 223 -3.88 -11.16 -12.47
CA LEU A 223 -3.74 -11.84 -11.17
C LEU A 223 -4.80 -12.93 -10.96
N ALA A 224 -6.00 -12.80 -11.52
CA ALA A 224 -7.01 -13.85 -11.49
C ALA A 224 -6.55 -15.13 -12.19
N ARG A 225 -5.82 -14.99 -13.30
CA ARG A 225 -5.24 -16.12 -14.04
C ARG A 225 -4.00 -16.69 -13.35
N GLU A 226 -3.04 -15.84 -12.99
CA GLU A 226 -1.73 -16.29 -12.47
C GLU A 226 -1.81 -16.74 -11.00
N LEU A 227 -2.64 -16.09 -10.18
CA LEU A 227 -2.73 -16.29 -8.74
C LEU A 227 -4.20 -16.40 -8.29
N PRO A 228 -4.95 -17.42 -8.75
CA PRO A 228 -6.40 -17.52 -8.51
C PRO A 228 -6.75 -17.60 -7.01
N GLY A 229 -5.86 -18.18 -6.18
CA GLY A 229 -6.01 -18.18 -4.74
C GLY A 229 -5.99 -16.78 -4.13
N LEU A 230 -5.03 -15.96 -4.55
CA LEU A 230 -4.90 -14.57 -4.10
C LEU A 230 -6.04 -13.71 -4.63
N HIS A 231 -6.42 -13.87 -5.90
CA HIS A 231 -7.53 -13.13 -6.49
C HIS A 231 -8.85 -13.37 -5.74
N ARG A 232 -9.11 -14.60 -5.26
CA ARG A 232 -10.27 -14.87 -4.39
C ARG A 232 -10.23 -14.08 -3.08
N ASP A 233 -9.04 -13.96 -2.47
CA ASP A 233 -8.87 -13.11 -1.29
C ASP A 233 -9.11 -11.63 -1.65
N MET A 234 -8.56 -11.12 -2.76
CA MET A 234 -8.76 -9.74 -3.23
C MET A 234 -10.25 -9.40 -3.40
N VAL A 235 -11.02 -10.24 -4.10
CA VAL A 235 -12.46 -10.04 -4.30
C VAL A 235 -13.23 -10.08 -2.98
N ARG A 236 -12.87 -10.98 -2.06
CA ARG A 236 -13.52 -11.04 -0.74
C ARG A 236 -13.25 -9.77 0.07
N LEU A 237 -11.98 -9.35 0.14
CA LEU A 237 -11.57 -8.17 0.91
C LEU A 237 -12.19 -6.89 0.35
N GLY A 238 -12.21 -6.74 -0.99
CA GLY A 238 -12.85 -5.61 -1.65
C GLY A 238 -14.35 -5.54 -1.34
N ARG A 239 -15.07 -6.67 -1.36
CA ARG A 239 -16.49 -6.71 -0.94
C ARG A 239 -16.71 -6.32 0.51
N GLU A 240 -15.79 -6.70 1.40
CA GLU A 240 -15.88 -6.39 2.83
C GLU A 240 -15.67 -4.90 3.12
N ILE A 241 -14.74 -4.26 2.39
CA ILE A 241 -14.47 -2.82 2.48
C ILE A 241 -15.52 -2.00 1.72
N GLY A 242 -16.15 -2.58 0.69
CA GLY A 242 -17.15 -1.92 -0.14
C GLY A 242 -16.61 -1.35 -1.46
N ASP A 243 -15.49 -1.91 -1.96
CA ASP A 243 -14.96 -1.61 -3.29
C ASP A 243 -16.04 -1.86 -4.35
N ARG A 244 -16.21 -0.88 -5.24
CA ARG A 244 -17.21 -0.92 -6.30
C ARG A 244 -16.74 -0.14 -7.51
N LEU A 245 -17.16 -0.60 -8.68
CA LEU A 245 -16.98 0.15 -9.91
C LEU A 245 -18.02 1.26 -9.99
N ALA A 246 -17.59 2.46 -10.39
CA ALA A 246 -18.49 3.53 -10.77
C ALA A 246 -19.21 3.17 -12.09
N GLU A 247 -20.28 3.90 -12.41
CA GLU A 247 -21.04 3.68 -13.65
C GLU A 247 -20.14 3.83 -14.90
N GLY A 248 -20.35 2.97 -15.90
CA GLY A 248 -19.54 2.91 -17.12
C GLY A 248 -18.23 2.13 -17.00
N TRP A 249 -17.65 1.98 -15.80
CA TRP A 249 -16.38 1.27 -15.61
C TRP A 249 -16.48 -0.24 -15.81
N ALA A 250 -17.66 -0.82 -15.66
CA ALA A 250 -17.89 -2.25 -15.91
C ALA A 250 -17.64 -2.62 -17.38
N ASP A 251 -17.99 -1.75 -18.32
CA ASP A 251 -17.79 -1.98 -19.76
C ASP A 251 -16.31 -1.88 -20.15
N LEU A 252 -15.55 -1.01 -19.46
CA LEU A 252 -14.09 -0.93 -19.62
C LEU A 252 -13.41 -2.18 -19.02
N ALA A 253 -13.88 -2.64 -17.85
CA ALA A 253 -13.39 -3.87 -17.23
C ALA A 253 -13.64 -5.10 -18.12
N ALA A 254 -14.77 -5.16 -18.83
CA ALA A 254 -15.09 -6.26 -19.75
C ALA A 254 -14.18 -6.31 -20.99
N GLN A 255 -13.55 -5.20 -21.36
CA GLN A 255 -12.60 -5.10 -22.46
C GLN A 255 -11.15 -5.41 -22.06
N LEU A 256 -10.86 -5.39 -20.75
CA LEU A 256 -9.53 -5.64 -20.19
C LEU A 256 -9.49 -7.02 -19.54
N ASP A 257 -9.03 -8.02 -20.29
CA ASP A 257 -8.89 -9.39 -19.82
C ASP A 257 -7.44 -9.72 -19.41
N ALA A 258 -7.17 -11.01 -19.16
CA ALA A 258 -5.85 -11.47 -18.73
C ALA A 258 -4.78 -11.44 -19.84
N ASP A 259 -5.19 -11.32 -21.10
CA ASP A 259 -4.31 -11.21 -22.27
C ASP A 259 -4.04 -9.75 -22.64
N SER A 260 -4.92 -8.82 -22.26
CA SER A 260 -4.74 -7.38 -22.49
C SER A 260 -3.41 -6.84 -21.97
N GLU A 261 -2.80 -5.96 -22.77
CA GLU A 261 -1.55 -5.28 -22.52
C GLU A 261 -1.76 -3.82 -22.09
N VAL A 262 -0.69 -3.15 -21.65
CA VAL A 262 -0.76 -1.72 -21.24
C VAL A 262 -1.23 -0.81 -22.38
N VAL A 263 -0.99 -1.19 -23.64
CA VAL A 263 -1.46 -0.45 -24.82
C VAL A 263 -2.98 -0.45 -24.93
N ASP A 264 -3.65 -1.53 -24.51
CA ASP A 264 -5.11 -1.61 -24.50
C ASP A 264 -5.70 -0.67 -23.45
N SER A 265 -5.09 -0.61 -22.26
CA SER A 265 -5.46 0.39 -21.25
C SER A 265 -5.25 1.82 -21.75
N LEU A 266 -4.15 2.10 -22.45
CA LEU A 266 -3.91 3.42 -23.03
C LEU A 266 -4.95 3.77 -24.11
N ALA A 267 -5.35 2.81 -24.94
CA ALA A 267 -6.39 3.00 -25.96
C ALA A 267 -7.76 3.32 -25.35
N LEU A 268 -8.04 2.84 -24.13
CA LEU A 268 -9.27 3.13 -23.40
C LEU A 268 -9.23 4.42 -22.56
N LEU A 269 -8.07 5.08 -22.45
CA LEU A 269 -7.87 6.22 -21.56
C LEU A 269 -8.80 7.40 -21.88
N ASP A 270 -8.99 7.73 -23.16
CA ASP A 270 -9.93 8.79 -23.58
C ASP A 270 -11.36 8.50 -23.14
N THR A 271 -11.78 7.24 -23.25
CA THR A 271 -13.11 6.81 -22.83
C THR A 271 -13.24 6.88 -21.31
N ALA A 272 -12.24 6.39 -20.58
CA ALA A 272 -12.21 6.48 -19.12
C ALA A 272 -12.19 7.94 -18.62
N TYR A 273 -11.48 8.84 -19.31
CA TYR A 273 -11.40 10.25 -18.96
C TYR A 273 -12.74 10.99 -19.09
N ALA A 274 -13.60 10.53 -19.99
CA ALA A 274 -14.96 11.03 -20.17
C ALA A 274 -15.95 10.50 -19.10
N LEU A 275 -15.62 9.42 -18.39
CA LEU A 275 -16.44 8.88 -17.30
C LEU A 275 -16.20 9.63 -15.99
N SER A 276 -17.02 9.32 -14.98
CA SER A 276 -16.74 9.69 -13.60
C SER A 276 -15.42 9.11 -13.11
N ASP A 277 -14.82 9.79 -12.14
CA ASP A 277 -13.53 9.40 -11.58
C ASP A 277 -13.57 7.98 -11.02
N PHE A 278 -12.50 7.23 -11.28
CA PHE A 278 -12.30 5.92 -10.70
C PHE A 278 -12.23 6.03 -9.18
N ILE A 279 -12.91 5.13 -8.49
CA ILE A 279 -12.80 4.99 -7.04
C ILE A 279 -11.75 3.92 -6.76
N PRO A 280 -10.62 4.28 -6.13
CA PRO A 280 -9.56 3.34 -5.84
C PRO A 280 -10.02 2.10 -5.08
N PHE A 281 -9.57 0.93 -5.53
CA PHE A 281 -9.76 -0.31 -4.76
C PHE A 281 -8.82 -0.34 -3.58
N CYS A 282 -9.22 -1.02 -2.50
CA CYS A 282 -8.51 -1.04 -1.24
C CYS A 282 -7.04 -1.51 -1.33
N TYR A 283 -6.70 -2.28 -2.37
CA TYR A 283 -5.37 -2.81 -2.61
C TYR A 283 -4.57 -2.07 -3.72
N GLN A 284 -5.10 -0.98 -4.28
CA GLN A 284 -4.53 -0.35 -5.48
C GLN A 284 -3.12 0.26 -5.27
N GLY A 285 -2.86 0.80 -4.08
CA GLY A 285 -1.69 1.64 -3.82
C GLY A 285 -1.73 2.94 -4.64
N ALA A 286 -0.57 3.55 -4.87
CA ALA A 286 -0.39 4.74 -5.68
C ALA A 286 0.54 4.47 -6.88
N LEU A 287 0.30 5.19 -7.98
CA LEU A 287 1.17 5.21 -9.14
C LEU A 287 2.02 6.50 -9.11
N ASN A 288 3.35 6.36 -9.16
CA ASN A 288 4.27 7.50 -9.11
C ASN A 288 5.19 7.51 -10.35
N PRO A 289 4.77 8.13 -11.46
CA PRO A 289 5.55 8.17 -12.71
C PRO A 289 6.94 8.79 -12.55
N GLU A 290 7.09 9.81 -11.70
CA GLU A 290 8.36 10.48 -11.46
C GLU A 290 9.38 9.55 -10.80
N ALA A 291 8.95 8.83 -9.75
CA ALA A 291 9.81 7.86 -9.07
C ALA A 291 10.24 6.72 -10.01
N VAL A 292 9.31 6.23 -10.85
CA VAL A 292 9.57 5.20 -11.87
C VAL A 292 10.60 5.71 -12.89
N ALA A 293 10.42 6.93 -13.41
CA ALA A 293 11.33 7.53 -14.37
C ALA A 293 12.73 7.74 -13.78
N ALA A 294 12.83 8.24 -12.54
CA ALA A 294 14.09 8.43 -11.83
C ALA A 294 14.82 7.09 -11.59
N ALA A 295 14.10 6.06 -11.14
CA ALA A 295 14.66 4.73 -10.93
C ALA A 295 15.17 4.13 -12.25
N ARG A 296 14.37 4.18 -13.32
CA ARG A 296 14.77 3.68 -14.65
C ARG A 296 16.01 4.39 -15.18
N ALA A 297 16.03 5.72 -15.15
CA ALA A 297 17.17 6.51 -15.61
C ALA A 297 18.46 6.17 -14.83
N GLY A 298 18.35 5.97 -13.51
CA GLY A 298 19.47 5.60 -12.65
C GLY A 298 20.04 4.20 -12.91
N ARG A 299 19.25 3.28 -13.48
CA ARG A 299 19.63 1.89 -13.75
C ARG A 299 20.20 1.67 -15.15
N LEU A 300 19.65 2.33 -16.17
CA LEU A 300 19.89 2.01 -17.59
C LEU A 300 21.38 1.83 -17.93
N GLU A 301 22.21 2.83 -17.64
CA GLU A 301 23.64 2.78 -17.98
C GLU A 301 24.45 1.83 -17.09
N LYS A 302 24.02 1.61 -15.84
CA LYS A 302 24.67 0.67 -14.91
C LYS A 302 24.42 -0.77 -15.33
N GLU A 303 23.16 -1.09 -15.63
CA GLU A 303 22.74 -2.42 -16.09
C GLU A 303 23.36 -2.74 -17.45
N LYS A 304 23.40 -1.76 -18.36
CA LYS A 304 24.13 -1.83 -19.64
C LYS A 304 25.57 -2.26 -19.49
N THR A 305 26.31 -1.53 -18.68
CA THR A 305 27.73 -1.76 -18.47
C THR A 305 27.95 -3.12 -17.81
N ARG A 306 27.14 -3.45 -16.79
CA ARG A 306 27.23 -4.72 -16.06
C ARG A 306 26.94 -5.91 -16.97
N LEU A 307 25.92 -5.82 -17.82
CA LEU A 307 25.55 -6.89 -18.75
C LEU A 307 26.68 -7.12 -19.75
N ARG A 308 27.19 -6.05 -20.37
CA ARG A 308 28.31 -6.12 -21.32
C ARG A 308 29.55 -6.79 -20.73
N VAL A 309 29.95 -6.37 -19.52
CA VAL A 309 31.11 -6.96 -18.84
C VAL A 309 30.91 -8.43 -18.53
N LYS A 310 29.73 -8.84 -18.07
CA LYS A 310 29.42 -10.24 -17.74
C LYS A 310 29.36 -11.12 -18.98
N LEU A 311 28.73 -10.64 -20.05
CA LEU A 311 28.67 -11.36 -21.33
C LEU A 311 30.06 -11.50 -21.96
N ALA A 312 30.91 -10.47 -21.92
CA ALA A 312 32.28 -10.54 -22.40
C ALA A 312 33.11 -11.60 -21.65
N LYS A 313 32.97 -11.66 -20.32
CA LYS A 313 33.61 -12.70 -19.49
C LYS A 313 33.14 -14.11 -19.87
N MET A 314 31.83 -14.30 -20.10
CA MET A 314 31.29 -15.59 -20.54
C MET A 314 31.85 -16.02 -21.90
N ALA A 315 31.96 -15.09 -22.85
CA ALA A 315 32.54 -15.36 -24.17
C ALA A 315 34.04 -15.70 -24.09
N GLU A 316 34.80 -15.03 -23.23
CA GLU A 316 36.21 -15.35 -22.97
C GLU A 316 36.37 -16.74 -22.33
N GLU A 317 35.55 -17.09 -21.34
CA GLU A 317 35.58 -18.40 -20.68
C GLU A 317 35.25 -19.54 -21.64
N GLN A 318 34.30 -19.35 -22.57
CA GLN A 318 33.99 -20.35 -23.59
C GLN A 318 35.11 -20.50 -24.63
N ASN A 319 35.66 -19.39 -25.13
CA ASN A 319 36.81 -19.43 -26.04
C ASN A 319 38.03 -20.11 -25.40
N ARG A 320 38.20 -19.99 -24.08
CA ARG A 320 39.28 -20.66 -23.35
C ARG A 320 39.03 -22.17 -23.15
N ARG A 321 37.79 -22.63 -23.28
CA ARG A 321 37.38 -24.05 -23.20
C ARG A 321 37.28 -24.73 -24.57
N ALA A 322 37.22 -23.97 -25.66
CA ALA A 322 37.22 -24.50 -27.03
C ALA A 322 38.60 -25.08 -27.39
N PRO A 323 38.68 -26.25 -28.06
CA PRO A 323 39.94 -26.76 -28.58
C PRO A 323 40.51 -25.78 -29.60
N VAL A 324 41.83 -25.60 -29.59
CA VAL A 324 42.57 -24.67 -30.46
C VAL A 324 42.24 -24.97 -31.93
N GLN A 325 41.30 -24.23 -32.50
CA GLN A 325 41.13 -24.09 -33.94
C GLN A 325 41.67 -22.72 -34.35
N GLU A 326 42.27 -22.69 -35.54
CA GLU A 326 43.07 -21.59 -36.07
C GLU A 326 42.41 -20.22 -35.92
N ALA A 327 43.22 -19.24 -35.52
CA ALA A 327 42.84 -17.86 -35.32
C ALA A 327 42.43 -17.19 -36.64
N GLY A 328 41.17 -17.36 -37.02
CA GLY A 328 40.46 -16.44 -37.91
C GLY A 328 40.23 -15.08 -37.22
N PRO A 329 39.85 -14.03 -37.98
CA PRO A 329 39.57 -12.72 -37.40
C PRO A 329 38.53 -12.87 -36.29
N LYS A 330 38.83 -12.34 -35.08
CA LYS A 330 37.92 -12.33 -33.93
C LYS A 330 36.60 -11.68 -34.35
N LYS A 331 35.60 -12.50 -34.67
CA LYS A 331 34.21 -12.03 -34.80
C LYS A 331 33.75 -11.63 -33.41
N GLU A 332 33.08 -10.48 -33.33
CA GLU A 332 32.33 -10.16 -32.12
C GLU A 332 31.28 -11.26 -31.89
N PRO A 333 31.19 -11.81 -30.67
CA PRO A 333 30.27 -12.90 -30.37
C PRO A 333 28.82 -12.44 -30.61
N ARG A 334 28.05 -13.24 -31.34
CA ARG A 334 26.62 -13.00 -31.58
C ARG A 334 25.83 -13.52 -30.39
N LEU A 335 25.24 -12.59 -29.64
CA LEU A 335 24.40 -12.92 -28.50
C LEU A 335 22.94 -12.81 -28.89
N ALA A 336 22.09 -13.70 -28.39
CA ALA A 336 20.65 -13.51 -28.40
C ALA A 336 20.08 -14.04 -27.08
N ALA A 337 19.08 -13.34 -26.54
CA ALA A 337 18.33 -13.80 -25.40
C ALA A 337 16.85 -13.76 -25.75
N GLN A 338 16.14 -14.86 -25.50
CA GLN A 338 14.70 -14.97 -25.67
C GLN A 338 14.06 -15.17 -24.30
N ALA A 339 12.99 -14.43 -24.04
CA ALA A 339 12.20 -14.60 -22.83
C ALA A 339 11.19 -15.74 -23.03
N ASP A 340 11.11 -16.66 -22.08
CA ASP A 340 10.03 -17.63 -21.98
C ASP A 340 9.10 -17.23 -20.83
N GLU A 341 7.85 -16.95 -21.16
CA GLU A 341 6.80 -16.55 -20.22
C GLU A 341 5.85 -17.74 -19.95
N GLY A 342 6.35 -18.77 -19.27
CA GLY A 342 5.60 -19.99 -18.93
C GLY A 342 5.21 -20.07 -17.45
N GLN A 343 3.95 -20.44 -17.16
CA GLN A 343 3.47 -20.82 -15.82
C GLN A 343 3.82 -19.83 -14.69
N GLY A 344 3.69 -18.52 -14.95
CA GLY A 344 3.96 -17.47 -13.96
C GLY A 344 5.45 -17.25 -13.64
N ARG A 345 6.38 -17.91 -14.35
CA ARG A 345 7.83 -17.67 -14.23
C ARG A 345 8.35 -16.99 -15.50
N LEU A 346 9.24 -16.02 -15.31
CA LEU A 346 10.06 -15.41 -16.36
C LEU A 346 11.40 -16.15 -16.38
N ASP A 347 11.67 -16.90 -17.45
CA ASP A 347 13.00 -17.48 -17.69
C ASP A 347 13.59 -16.97 -19.01
N PHE A 348 14.88 -17.21 -19.22
CA PHE A 348 15.61 -16.73 -20.38
C PHE A 348 16.50 -17.81 -20.99
N ASP A 349 16.32 -18.03 -22.28
CA ASP A 349 17.22 -18.81 -23.11
C ASP A 349 18.26 -17.88 -23.73
N LEU A 350 19.54 -18.11 -23.41
CA LEU A 350 20.67 -17.36 -23.93
C LEU A 350 21.42 -18.20 -24.98
N THR A 351 21.68 -17.62 -26.14
CA THR A 351 22.59 -18.20 -27.14
C THR A 351 23.82 -17.31 -27.34
N LEU A 352 25.00 -17.95 -27.40
CA LEU A 352 26.27 -17.33 -27.77
C LEU A 352 26.78 -18.01 -29.05
N ASP A 353 26.96 -17.25 -30.13
CA ASP A 353 27.37 -17.76 -31.45
C ASP A 353 26.50 -18.95 -31.91
N ASP A 354 25.18 -18.81 -31.74
CA ASP A 354 24.15 -19.81 -32.06
C ASP A 354 24.22 -21.11 -31.21
N LEU A 355 25.03 -21.13 -30.14
CA LEU A 355 25.09 -22.21 -29.17
C LEU A 355 24.32 -21.85 -27.88
N PRO A 356 23.45 -22.72 -27.37
CA PRO A 356 22.72 -22.48 -26.13
C PRO A 356 23.67 -22.49 -24.92
N VAL A 357 23.52 -21.49 -24.05
CA VAL A 357 24.31 -21.30 -22.84
C VAL A 357 23.38 -21.10 -21.67
N ALA A 358 23.54 -21.90 -20.60
CA ALA A 358 22.81 -21.65 -19.36
C ALA A 358 23.34 -20.34 -18.71
N PRO A 359 22.51 -19.29 -18.60
CA PRO A 359 22.98 -18.04 -18.01
C PRO A 359 23.15 -18.20 -16.48
N PRO A 360 24.26 -17.72 -15.90
CA PRO A 360 24.43 -17.65 -14.45
C PRO A 360 23.31 -16.83 -13.79
N ASP A 361 23.01 -17.09 -12.52
CA ASP A 361 21.93 -16.42 -11.78
C ASP A 361 22.02 -14.89 -11.84
N GLU A 362 23.23 -14.33 -11.73
CA GLU A 362 23.45 -12.88 -11.85
C GLU A 362 23.09 -12.33 -13.24
N VAL A 363 23.29 -13.11 -14.30
CA VAL A 363 22.93 -12.73 -15.67
C VAL A 363 21.42 -12.87 -15.88
N LYS A 364 20.81 -13.94 -15.36
CA LYS A 364 19.36 -14.11 -15.35
C LYS A 364 18.66 -12.92 -14.68
N GLN A 365 19.10 -12.53 -13.48
CA GLN A 365 18.55 -11.38 -12.76
C GLN A 365 18.64 -10.08 -13.56
N LEU A 366 19.75 -9.88 -14.28
CA LEU A 366 19.97 -8.70 -15.10
C LEU A 366 19.06 -8.69 -16.35
N LEU A 367 18.91 -9.84 -17.01
CA LEU A 367 17.96 -10.02 -18.11
C LEU A 367 16.52 -9.82 -17.66
N THR A 368 16.14 -10.34 -16.49
CA THR A 368 14.84 -10.07 -15.87
C THR A 368 14.62 -8.58 -15.67
N SER A 369 15.62 -7.87 -15.12
CA SER A 369 15.50 -6.43 -14.86
C SER A 369 15.23 -5.64 -16.13
N ILE A 370 16.04 -5.90 -17.15
CA ILE A 370 15.92 -5.30 -18.47
C ILE A 370 14.56 -5.59 -19.10
N PHE A 371 14.14 -6.86 -19.07
CA PHE A 371 12.87 -7.27 -19.66
C PHE A 371 11.67 -6.59 -18.98
N LEU A 372 11.71 -6.43 -17.66
CA LEU A 372 10.63 -5.76 -16.93
C LEU A 372 10.52 -4.28 -17.34
N ASP A 373 11.65 -3.59 -17.50
CA ASP A 373 11.69 -2.18 -17.87
C ASP A 373 11.33 -1.90 -19.33
N PHE A 374 11.69 -2.80 -20.26
CA PHE A 374 11.59 -2.55 -21.70
C PHE A 374 10.66 -3.49 -22.47
N GLY A 375 10.31 -4.65 -21.90
CA GLY A 375 9.48 -5.67 -22.56
C GLY A 375 10.20 -6.51 -23.61
N GLU A 376 11.43 -6.16 -23.97
CA GLU A 376 12.25 -6.91 -24.91
C GLU A 376 13.74 -6.81 -24.55
N ILE A 377 14.53 -7.80 -24.99
CA ILE A 377 15.99 -7.85 -24.78
C ILE A 377 16.76 -7.52 -26.08
N LEU A 378 16.06 -7.38 -27.22
CA LEU A 378 16.63 -7.34 -28.57
C LEU A 378 17.58 -6.16 -28.84
N TRP A 379 17.45 -5.05 -28.12
CA TRP A 379 18.27 -3.86 -28.36
C TRP A 379 19.69 -3.96 -27.77
N TRP A 380 19.91 -4.90 -26.84
CA TRP A 380 21.19 -5.06 -26.14
C TRP A 380 22.21 -5.90 -26.90
N THR A 381 21.74 -6.75 -27.81
CA THR A 381 22.53 -7.82 -28.42
C THR A 381 23.10 -7.47 -29.79
N HIS A 382 22.68 -6.36 -30.41
CA HIS A 382 23.19 -5.90 -31.71
C HIS A 382 23.94 -4.56 -31.62
N PRO A 383 25.25 -4.51 -31.93
CA PRO A 383 26.06 -3.29 -31.92
C PRO A 383 25.54 -2.19 -32.87
N SER A 384 24.91 -2.58 -33.98
CA SER A 384 24.52 -1.69 -35.07
C SER A 384 23.25 -0.85 -34.82
N ARG A 385 22.49 -1.10 -33.74
CA ARG A 385 21.32 -0.30 -33.35
C ARG A 385 21.54 0.58 -32.11
N GLN A 386 22.77 0.65 -31.59
CA GLN A 386 23.09 1.37 -30.36
C GLN A 386 23.17 2.90 -30.50
N ASN A 387 23.11 3.44 -31.72
CA ASN A 387 23.23 4.88 -32.01
C ASN A 387 21.89 5.57 -32.32
N SER A 388 20.76 4.98 -31.97
CA SER A 388 19.43 5.54 -32.28
C SER A 388 18.51 5.47 -31.07
N VAL A 389 18.87 6.18 -30.00
CA VAL A 389 17.97 6.70 -28.97
C VAL A 389 18.46 8.08 -28.56
#